data_AF-A0A347WMY3-F1
#
_entry.id   AF-A0A347WMY3-F1
#
_cell.length_a   1.000
_cell.length_b   1.000
_cell.length_c   1.000
_cell.angle_alpha   90.00
_cell.angle_beta   90.00
_cell.angle_gamma   90.00
#
_symmetry.space_group_name_H-M   'P 1'
#
loop_
_entity.id
_entity.type
_entity.pdbx_description
1 polymer ?
#
loop_
_entity_poly.entity_id
_entity_poly.type
_entity_poly.pdbx_seq_one_letter_code
_entity_poly.pdbx_strand_id
1 'polypeptide(L)'
;MLIKRQDVAIKPKDDSTSNFLIERFIVPGNLDGLTLNISLPEGQCVIALILIYDCEYMLRAEYQDVEANRKFVIHEDERISSINTRSGPIPEGEWIIAFEVQNDLSQEQSFTYQIQGSEKALQAYQS
;
A
#
# COMPACT_ATOMS: atom_id res chain seq x y z
N MET A 1 -0.27 14.72 -3.07
CA MET A 1 -1.63 14.84 -2.49
C MET A 1 -1.97 13.64 -1.62
N LEU A 2 -2.65 13.82 -0.48
CA LEU A 2 -3.11 12.70 0.38
C LEU A 2 -4.35 12.04 -0.24
N ILE A 3 -4.32 10.71 -0.42
CA ILE A 3 -5.42 9.92 -0.96
C ILE A 3 -6.16 9.19 0.16
N LYS A 4 -5.41 8.46 1.00
CA LYS A 4 -5.99 7.72 2.13
C LYS A 4 -5.01 7.71 3.29
N ARG A 5 -5.54 7.77 4.50
CA ARG A 5 -4.84 7.43 5.75
C ARG A 5 -5.76 6.55 6.58
N GLN A 6 -5.24 5.47 7.11
CA GLN A 6 -6.01 4.55 7.93
C GLN A 6 -5.16 4.06 9.09
N ASP A 7 -5.76 4.11 10.29
CA ASP A 7 -5.24 3.43 11.47
C ASP A 7 -5.93 2.07 11.55
N VAL A 8 -5.12 1.01 11.61
CA VAL A 8 -5.59 -0.38 11.63
C VAL A 8 -5.34 -0.92 13.03
N ALA A 9 -6.41 -1.33 13.69
CA ALA A 9 -6.35 -2.07 14.94
C ALA A 9 -6.49 -3.57 14.66
N ILE A 10 -5.54 -4.34 15.15
CA ILE A 10 -5.45 -5.79 14.96
C ILE A 10 -5.72 -6.43 16.30
N LYS A 11 -6.90 -7.02 16.43
CA LYS A 11 -7.31 -7.68 17.66
C LYS A 11 -6.40 -8.88 17.94
N PRO A 12 -6.01 -9.09 19.20
CA PRO A 12 -5.30 -10.29 19.60
C PRO A 12 -6.20 -11.50 19.29
N LYS A 13 -5.61 -12.57 18.74
CA LYS A 13 -6.32 -13.82 18.49
C LYS A 13 -5.91 -14.87 19.50
N ASP A 14 -6.89 -15.68 19.91
CA ASP A 14 -6.69 -16.89 20.71
C ASP A 14 -6.19 -18.08 19.85
N ASP A 15 -6.15 -17.97 18.51
CA ASP A 15 -5.77 -19.06 17.61
C ASP A 15 -5.01 -18.58 16.35
N SER A 16 -3.99 -19.32 15.92
CA SER A 16 -2.90 -18.92 15.00
C SER A 16 -3.31 -18.74 13.54
N THR A 17 -4.22 -17.83 13.25
CA THR A 17 -4.68 -17.53 11.88
C THR A 17 -4.25 -16.14 11.44
N SER A 18 -3.58 -16.05 10.29
CA SER A 18 -3.22 -14.80 9.61
C SER A 18 -4.41 -13.84 9.55
N ASN A 19 -4.18 -12.56 9.80
CA ASN A 19 -5.19 -11.53 9.67
C ASN A 19 -5.06 -10.88 8.29
N PHE A 20 -6.09 -11.08 7.47
CA PHE A 20 -6.21 -10.40 6.18
C PHE A 20 -7.04 -9.13 6.32
N LEU A 21 -6.46 -8.01 5.92
CA LEU A 21 -7.17 -6.75 5.75
C LEU A 21 -7.22 -6.44 4.26
N ILE A 22 -8.42 -6.20 3.72
CA ILE A 22 -8.61 -5.80 2.33
C ILE A 22 -9.40 -4.50 2.33
N GLU A 23 -8.87 -3.47 1.69
CA GLU A 23 -9.49 -2.16 1.63
C GLU A 23 -9.48 -1.59 0.22
N ARG A 24 -10.44 -0.70 -0.01
CA ARG A 24 -10.59 0.06 -1.26
C ARG A 24 -10.24 1.52 -1.03
N PHE A 25 -9.73 2.17 -2.06
CA PHE A 25 -9.47 3.62 -2.09
C PHE A 25 -9.61 4.19 -3.50
N ILE A 26 -10.01 5.46 -3.60
CA ILE A 26 -10.19 6.12 -4.91
C ILE A 26 -8.90 6.86 -5.27
N VAL A 27 -8.32 6.50 -6.41
CA VAL A 27 -7.20 7.21 -7.02
C VAL A 27 -7.75 8.22 -8.03
N PRO A 28 -7.48 9.53 -7.86
CA PRO A 28 -7.87 10.53 -8.85
C PRO A 28 -6.94 10.52 -10.06
N GLY A 29 -7.38 11.15 -11.15
CA GLY A 29 -6.59 11.27 -12.38
C GLY A 29 -5.36 12.19 -12.25
N ASN A 30 -4.55 12.19 -13.31
CA ASN A 30 -3.33 13.00 -13.48
C ASN A 30 -2.19 12.73 -12.49
N LEU A 31 -2.10 11.51 -11.96
CA LEU A 31 -0.97 11.09 -11.14
C LEU A 31 0.08 10.36 -11.98
N ASP A 32 1.36 10.53 -11.65
CA ASP A 32 2.47 9.73 -12.19
C ASP A 32 2.96 8.65 -11.21
N GLY A 33 2.50 8.71 -9.97
CA GLY A 33 2.87 7.72 -8.98
C GLY A 33 2.04 7.77 -7.71
N LEU A 34 2.17 6.70 -6.95
CA LEU A 34 1.66 6.55 -5.60
C LEU A 34 2.83 6.29 -4.65
N THR A 35 2.70 6.80 -3.44
CA THR A 35 3.56 6.46 -2.32
C THR A 35 2.71 5.84 -1.22
N LEU A 36 3.06 4.62 -0.82
CA LEU A 36 2.55 3.98 0.39
C LEU A 36 3.56 4.18 1.51
N ASN A 37 3.14 4.80 2.60
CA ASN A 37 3.90 4.89 3.83
C ASN A 37 3.26 3.97 4.87
N ILE A 38 4.06 3.09 5.47
CA ILE A 38 3.66 2.24 6.58
C ILE A 38 4.38 2.72 7.84
N SER A 39 3.62 2.91 8.92
CA SER A 39 4.14 3.21 10.25
C SER A 39 3.75 2.08 11.21
N LEU A 40 4.76 1.34 11.66
CA LEU A 40 4.64 0.24 12.61
C LEU A 40 5.17 0.70 13.97
N PRO A 41 4.43 0.48 15.07
CA PRO A 41 4.98 0.58 16.41
C PRO A 41 6.13 -0.42 16.57
N GLU A 42 7.23 0.03 17.17
CA GLU A 42 8.46 -0.75 17.27
C GLU A 42 8.23 -2.09 18.00
N GLY A 43 8.57 -3.20 17.34
CA GLY A 43 8.52 -4.55 17.91
C GLY A 43 7.11 -5.12 18.15
N GLN A 44 6.06 -4.54 17.55
CA GLN A 44 4.67 -4.93 17.83
C GLN A 44 3.88 -5.48 16.64
N CYS A 45 4.36 -5.36 15.41
CA CYS A 45 3.58 -5.76 14.24
C CYS A 45 4.50 -6.14 13.07
N VAL A 46 4.23 -7.30 12.47
CA VAL A 46 4.89 -7.76 11.23
C VAL A 46 3.84 -7.96 10.16
N ILE A 47 3.94 -7.18 9.08
CA ILE A 47 3.09 -7.36 7.90
C ILE A 47 3.81 -8.34 6.98
N ALA A 48 3.32 -9.58 6.88
CA ALA A 48 3.88 -10.62 6.03
C ALA A 48 3.79 -10.28 4.54
N LEU A 49 2.66 -9.69 4.12
CA LEU A 49 2.40 -9.40 2.71
C LEU A 49 1.61 -8.12 2.54
N ILE A 50 1.98 -7.32 1.55
CA ILE A 50 1.22 -6.17 1.04
C ILE A 50 1.02 -6.37 -0.45
N LEU A 51 -0.23 -6.29 -0.91
CA LEU A 51 -0.58 -6.32 -2.32
C LEU A 51 -1.37 -5.06 -2.69
N ILE A 52 -1.04 -4.44 -3.82
CA ILE A 52 -1.79 -3.30 -4.35
C ILE A 52 -2.22 -3.59 -5.78
N TYR A 53 -3.52 -3.52 -6.01
CA TYR A 53 -4.15 -3.69 -7.32
C TYR A 53 -4.76 -2.37 -7.79
N ASP A 54 -4.65 -2.09 -9.08
CA ASP A 54 -5.36 -0.96 -9.69
C ASP A 54 -6.82 -1.27 -10.01
N CYS A 55 -7.52 -0.28 -10.58
CA CYS A 55 -8.92 -0.39 -10.95
C CYS A 55 -9.22 -1.38 -12.08
N GLU A 56 -8.17 -1.87 -12.76
CA GLU A 56 -8.26 -2.94 -13.76
C GLU A 56 -7.85 -4.31 -13.17
N TYR A 57 -7.70 -4.38 -11.85
CA TYR A 57 -7.26 -5.57 -11.10
C TYR A 57 -5.84 -6.03 -11.45
N MET A 58 -5.00 -5.11 -11.93
CA MET A 58 -3.60 -5.40 -12.21
C MET A 58 -2.76 -5.23 -10.94
N LEU A 59 -1.92 -6.21 -10.64
CA LEU A 59 -1.00 -6.12 -9.51
C LEU A 59 0.09 -5.07 -9.80
N ARG A 60 0.10 -3.99 -9.01
CA ARG A 60 1.03 -2.86 -9.16
C ARG A 60 2.19 -2.93 -8.19
N ALA A 61 1.97 -3.51 -7.02
CA ALA A 61 3.02 -3.68 -6.03
C ALA A 61 2.79 -4.92 -5.16
N GLU A 62 3.89 -5.54 -4.77
CA GLU A 62 3.96 -6.65 -3.84
C GLU A 62 5.16 -6.41 -2.91
N TYR A 63 4.93 -6.45 -1.60
CA TYR A 63 5.98 -6.33 -0.59
C TYR A 63 5.80 -7.42 0.46
N GLN A 64 6.91 -8.04 0.88
CA GLN A 64 6.92 -9.12 1.86
C GLN A 64 7.74 -8.69 3.08
N ASP A 65 7.43 -9.28 4.24
CA ASP A 65 8.19 -9.16 5.49
C ASP A 65 8.47 -7.69 5.89
N VAL A 66 7.40 -6.89 5.99
CA VAL A 66 7.48 -5.49 6.39
C VAL A 66 7.41 -5.40 7.92
N GLU A 67 8.60 -5.27 8.53
CA GLU A 67 8.80 -5.29 9.98
C GLU A 67 9.09 -3.90 10.60
N ALA A 68 9.25 -2.87 9.78
CA ALA A 68 9.57 -1.53 10.25
C ALA A 68 8.86 -0.45 9.44
N ASN A 69 8.97 0.80 9.89
CA ASN A 69 8.55 1.96 9.10
C ASN A 69 9.18 1.92 7.70
N ARG A 70 8.34 1.96 6.68
CA ARG A 70 8.76 1.84 5.28
C ARG A 70 7.95 2.77 4.40
N LYS A 71 8.64 3.27 3.38
CA LYS A 71 8.06 4.02 2.27
C LYS A 71 8.25 3.20 1.01
N PHE A 72 7.16 2.97 0.31
CA PHE A 72 7.09 2.25 -0.94
C PHE A 72 6.58 3.18 -2.03
N VAL A 73 7.17 3.09 -3.21
CA VAL A 73 6.81 3.90 -4.38
C VAL A 73 6.25 2.97 -5.45
N ILE A 74 5.22 3.46 -6.15
CA ILE A 74 4.60 2.83 -7.31
C ILE A 74 4.53 3.93 -8.37
N HIS A 75 5.48 3.93 -9.30
CA HIS A 75 5.54 4.96 -10.35
C HIS A 75 5.30 4.38 -11.75
N GLU A 76 4.84 5.20 -12.70
CA GLU A 76 4.58 4.77 -14.09
C GLU A 76 5.82 4.14 -14.74
N ASP A 77 6.98 4.76 -14.48
CA ASP A 77 8.29 4.38 -15.03
C ASP A 77 9.11 3.40 -14.17
N GLU A 78 8.58 2.96 -13.02
CA GLU A 78 9.38 2.16 -12.08
C GLU A 78 9.64 0.75 -12.59
N ARG A 79 10.86 0.23 -12.33
CA ARG A 79 11.18 -1.16 -12.59
C ARG A 79 10.50 -2.03 -11.54
N ILE A 80 9.55 -2.84 -12.03
CA ILE A 80 8.96 -4.06 -11.46
C ILE A 80 9.54 -4.46 -10.09
N SER A 81 8.73 -4.30 -9.04
CA SER A 81 9.06 -4.68 -7.65
C SER A 81 9.01 -6.18 -7.37
N SER A 82 8.26 -6.97 -8.17
CA SER A 82 8.21 -8.45 -8.11
C SER A 82 7.87 -9.03 -9.48
N ILE A 83 8.16 -10.30 -9.75
CA ILE A 83 7.93 -10.95 -11.07
C ILE A 83 6.50 -10.75 -11.60
N ASN A 84 5.52 -10.58 -10.71
CA ASN A 84 4.11 -10.47 -11.05
C ASN A 84 3.60 -9.01 -11.13
N THR A 85 4.42 -8.01 -10.82
CA THR A 85 3.99 -6.60 -10.85
C THR A 85 4.13 -5.99 -12.23
N ARG A 86 3.18 -5.12 -12.59
CA ARG A 86 3.20 -4.37 -13.85
C ARG A 86 3.38 -2.88 -13.60
N SER A 87 4.36 -2.29 -14.29
CA SER A 87 4.48 -0.85 -14.44
C SER A 87 3.60 -0.34 -15.58
N GLY A 88 3.44 0.98 -15.68
CA GLY A 88 2.57 1.64 -16.64
C GLY A 88 1.74 2.75 -16.00
N PRO A 89 0.81 3.36 -16.76
CA PRO A 89 0.02 4.49 -16.28
C PRO A 89 -0.63 4.27 -14.91
N ILE A 90 -0.85 5.35 -14.15
CA ILE A 90 -1.66 5.29 -12.91
C ILE A 90 -3.11 5.62 -13.29
N PRO A 91 -3.98 4.63 -13.58
CA PRO A 91 -5.37 4.91 -13.94
C PRO A 91 -6.15 5.47 -12.76
N GLU A 92 -7.03 6.42 -13.04
CA GLU A 92 -8.02 6.87 -12.08
C GLU A 92 -9.05 5.77 -11.81
N GLY A 93 -9.59 5.74 -10.59
CA GLY A 93 -10.64 4.80 -10.21
C GLY A 93 -10.47 4.18 -8.83
N GLU A 94 -11.24 3.13 -8.56
CA GLU A 94 -11.17 2.39 -7.30
C GLU A 94 -10.04 1.35 -7.33
N TRP A 95 -9.07 1.51 -6.44
CA TRP A 95 -7.94 0.60 -6.26
C TRP A 95 -8.12 -0.22 -4.98
N ILE A 96 -7.39 -1.34 -4.89
CA ILE A 96 -7.45 -2.28 -3.75
C ILE A 96 -6.07 -2.38 -3.12
N ILE A 97 -6.03 -2.34 -1.79
CA ILE A 97 -4.86 -2.72 -1.00
C ILE A 97 -5.22 -3.88 -0.08
N ALA A 98 -4.36 -4.89 -0.03
CA ALA A 98 -4.50 -6.03 0.86
C ALA A 98 -3.25 -6.19 1.72
N PHE A 99 -3.46 -6.54 2.99
CA PHE A 99 -2.42 -6.83 3.96
C PHE A 99 -2.65 -8.22 4.54
N GLU A 100 -1.58 -9.00 4.64
CA GLU A 100 -1.52 -10.15 5.54
C GLU A 100 -0.65 -9.77 6.73
N VAL A 101 -1.23 -9.80 7.93
CA VAL A 101 -0.51 -9.47 9.16
C VAL A 101 -0.31 -10.73 9.99
N GLN A 102 0.94 -10.94 10.42
CA GLN A 102 1.28 -12.01 11.35
C GLN A 102 0.75 -11.61 12.72
N ASN A 103 -0.12 -12.46 13.27
CA ASN A 103 -0.72 -12.25 14.58
C ASN A 103 -0.21 -13.33 15.54
N ASP A 104 1.07 -13.23 15.90
CA ASP A 104 1.76 -14.10 16.85
C ASP A 104 1.78 -13.53 18.28
N LEU A 105 1.28 -12.30 18.47
CA LEU A 105 1.26 -11.63 19.77
C LEU A 105 -0.08 -11.80 20.48
N SER A 106 -0.01 -12.01 21.79
CA SER A 106 -1.14 -12.06 22.71
C SER A 106 -1.75 -10.68 23.01
N GLN A 107 -1.22 -9.62 22.39
CA GLN A 107 -1.64 -8.23 22.60
C GLN A 107 -2.22 -7.63 21.32
N GLU A 108 -3.11 -6.66 21.49
CA GLU A 108 -3.62 -5.87 20.38
C GLU A 108 -2.47 -5.15 19.68
N GLN A 109 -2.36 -5.36 18.37
CA GLN A 109 -1.38 -4.67 17.54
C GLN A 109 -2.08 -3.55 16.77
N SER A 110 -1.31 -2.58 16.31
CA SER A 110 -1.84 -1.58 15.40
C SER A 110 -0.76 -1.12 14.44
N PHE A 111 -1.20 -0.62 13.30
CA PHE A 111 -0.33 0.10 12.39
C PHE A 111 -1.11 1.19 11.68
N THR A 112 -0.39 2.19 11.17
CA THR A 112 -0.97 3.22 10.33
C THR A 112 -0.40 3.06 8.93
N TYR A 113 -1.25 3.21 7.92
CA TYR A 113 -0.77 3.38 6.55
C TYR A 113 -1.33 4.64 5.91
N GLN A 114 -0.57 5.17 4.96
CA GLN A 114 -0.92 6.37 4.21
C GLN A 114 -0.57 6.22 2.73
N ILE A 115 -1.54 6.48 1.87
CA ILE A 115 -1.38 6.52 0.41
C ILE A 115 -1.40 7.98 -0.04
N GLN A 116 -0.38 8.37 -0.80
CA GLN A 116 -0.25 9.70 -1.40
C GLN A 116 -0.03 9.58 -2.89
N GLY A 117 -0.65 10.47 -3.67
CA GLY A 117 -0.37 10.62 -5.11
C GLY A 117 0.71 11.66 -5.37
N SER A 118 1.60 11.37 -6.32
CA SER A 118 2.44 12.37 -7.00
C SER A 118 1.76 12.79 -8.30
N GLU A 119 1.66 14.11 -8.50
CA GLU A 119 1.02 14.68 -9.68
C GLU A 119 2.02 14.75 -10.83
N LYS A 120 1.53 14.47 -12.05
CA LYS A 120 2.32 14.72 -13.26
C LYS A 120 2.76 16.17 -13.25
N ALA A 121 4.06 16.40 -13.39
CA ALA A 121 4.57 17.74 -13.63
C ALA A 121 3.84 18.30 -14.86
N LEU A 122 3.05 19.37 -14.67
CA LEU A 122 2.48 20.13 -15.77
C LEU A 122 3.66 20.57 -16.62
N GLN A 123 3.84 19.94 -17.79
CA GLN A 123 4.73 20.48 -18.80
C GLN A 123 4.17 21.85 -19.13
N ALA A 124 4.80 22.88 -18.57
CA ALA A 124 4.58 24.25 -18.96
C ALA A 124 5.02 24.37 -20.42
N TYR A 125 4.10 24.10 -21.34
CA TYR A 125 4.22 24.48 -22.74
C TYR A 125 4.20 26.02 -22.78
N GLN A 126 5.37 26.62 -22.58
CA GLN A 126 5.67 27.88 -23.25
C GLN A 126 6.06 27.50 -24.67
N SER A 127 5.04 27.54 -25.54
CA SER A 127 5.19 27.60 -27.00
C SER A 127 5.67 28.99 -27.39
#